data_AF-A0A930F0V4-F1
#
_entry.id   AF-A0A930F0V4-F1
#
_cell.length_a   1.000
_cell.length_b   1.000
_cell.length_c   1.000
_cell.angle_alpha   90.00
_cell.angle_beta   90.00
_cell.angle_gamma   90.00
#
_symmetry.space_group_name_H-M   'P 1'
#
loop_
_entity.id
_entity.type
_entity.pdbx_description
1 polymer ?
#
loop_
_entity_poly.entity_id
_entity_poly.type
_entity_poly.pdbx_seq_one_letter_code
_entity_poly.pdbx_strand_id
1 'polypeptide(L)'
;FLYSGEFELIPPANIAETIEELNGEDSWFSINPDYLFIPFGQTGGGDYYCFFYDKNNPKLEPPIALLHHDSDEAEILADTLEDFFFYEMLSSVNDIYEDSLVRSEGDFQENITNLLRSHLPYVTKKEQHEILEEVYSRKLTDFTRVFPNSTQSYQGLLSDEEFEQLVQQHISIDGEKTFVYMIENEVESTPPRYIDGTLYVRVSPIPAKNDKVYDALKALNWRQNKAVTDRLEYSKKMQLYYNDQYGVPWEEYILGAFKERIEELKKFPNVTVTFEEENKDNAQKL
;
A
#
# COMPACT_ATOMS: atom_id res chain seq x y z
N PHE A 1 -21.37 13.29 0.61
CA PHE A 1 -21.40 14.73 0.33
C PHE A 1 -21.93 14.93 -1.09
N LEU A 2 -22.77 15.93 -1.32
CA LEU A 2 -23.32 16.18 -2.66
C LEU A 2 -22.21 16.72 -3.58
N TYR A 3 -21.92 16.04 -4.70
CA TYR A 3 -20.86 16.44 -5.64
C TYR A 3 -19.42 16.48 -5.08
N SER A 4 -19.12 15.84 -3.94
CA SER A 4 -17.71 15.69 -3.52
C SER A 4 -16.96 14.83 -4.55
N GLY A 5 -15.70 15.19 -4.81
CA GLY A 5 -14.84 14.51 -5.77
C GLY A 5 -14.41 13.12 -5.28
N GLU A 6 -14.02 13.02 -4.01
CA GLU A 6 -13.49 11.77 -3.45
C GLU A 6 -14.45 11.12 -2.44
N PHE A 7 -15.31 11.86 -1.74
CA PHE A 7 -16.17 11.27 -0.72
C PHE A 7 -17.43 10.61 -1.29
N GLU A 8 -17.55 9.30 -1.05
CA GLU A 8 -18.76 8.52 -1.27
C GLU A 8 -19.38 8.09 0.07
N LEU A 9 -20.69 8.31 0.24
CA LEU A 9 -21.39 7.87 1.45
C LEU A 9 -21.64 6.36 1.37
N ILE A 10 -21.24 5.62 2.39
CA ILE A 10 -21.60 4.20 2.51
C ILE A 10 -23.09 4.10 2.83
N PRO A 11 -23.89 3.35 2.04
CA PRO A 11 -25.30 3.16 2.33
C PRO A 11 -25.49 2.58 3.74
N PRO A 12 -26.45 3.07 4.54
CA PRO A 12 -26.66 2.55 5.90
C PRO A 12 -26.91 1.03 5.97
N ALA A 13 -27.44 0.44 4.90
CA ALA A 13 -27.64 -1.00 4.79
C ALA A 13 -26.33 -1.80 4.70
N ASN A 14 -25.24 -1.18 4.25
CA ASN A 14 -23.95 -1.81 4.02
C ASN A 14 -22.98 -1.59 5.18
N ILE A 15 -23.22 -0.60 6.06
CA ILE A 15 -22.32 -0.26 7.18
C ILE A 15 -21.95 -1.49 8.02
N ALA A 16 -22.91 -2.36 8.35
CA ALA A 16 -22.63 -3.54 9.17
C ALA A 16 -21.71 -4.55 8.47
N GLU A 17 -21.87 -4.72 7.15
CA GLU A 17 -21.01 -5.58 6.35
C GLU A 17 -19.60 -4.99 6.26
N THR A 18 -19.48 -3.68 5.99
CA THR A 18 -18.18 -3.01 5.92
C THR A 18 -17.45 -3.01 7.27
N ILE A 19 -18.15 -2.89 8.40
CA ILE A 19 -17.53 -3.04 9.74
C ILE A 19 -16.90 -4.44 9.88
N GLU A 20 -17.59 -5.48 9.44
CA GLU A 20 -17.09 -6.86 9.49
C GLU A 20 -15.92 -7.07 8.52
N GLU A 21 -15.97 -6.49 7.33
CA GLU A 21 -14.85 -6.53 6.37
C GLU A 21 -13.58 -5.89 6.93
N LEU A 22 -13.71 -4.77 7.65
CA LEU A 22 -12.58 -4.05 8.22
C LEU A 22 -12.07 -4.69 9.51
N ASN A 23 -12.95 -5.10 10.43
CA ASN A 23 -12.61 -5.48 11.80
C ASN A 23 -12.82 -6.97 12.12
N GLY A 24 -13.32 -7.77 11.17
CA GLY A 24 -13.59 -9.19 11.35
C GLY A 24 -12.32 -10.05 11.37
N GLU A 25 -12.46 -11.32 11.78
CA GLU A 25 -11.33 -12.25 11.90
C GLU A 25 -10.61 -12.52 10.56
N ASP A 26 -11.36 -12.47 9.46
CA ASP A 26 -10.85 -12.67 8.09
C ASP A 26 -10.44 -11.34 7.40
N SER A 27 -10.44 -10.22 8.13
CA SER A 27 -10.03 -8.92 7.60
C SER A 27 -8.58 -8.92 7.15
N TRP A 28 -8.34 -8.36 5.97
CA TRP A 28 -6.99 -8.18 5.43
C TRP A 28 -6.27 -6.96 6.01
N PHE A 29 -6.97 -6.05 6.69
CA PHE A 29 -6.38 -4.85 7.30
C PHE A 29 -5.55 -5.16 8.55
N SER A 30 -5.71 -6.32 9.20
CA SER A 30 -4.94 -6.67 10.42
C SER A 30 -4.98 -5.58 11.51
N ILE A 31 -6.14 -4.93 11.67
CA ILE A 31 -6.35 -3.81 12.60
C ILE A 31 -6.04 -4.25 14.04
N ASN A 32 -5.32 -3.42 14.79
CA ASN A 32 -5.07 -3.64 16.20
C ASN A 32 -6.39 -3.85 16.96
N PRO A 33 -6.54 -4.91 17.78
CA PRO A 33 -7.77 -5.20 18.50
C PRO A 33 -8.18 -4.12 19.51
N ASP A 34 -7.27 -3.21 19.88
CA ASP A 34 -7.58 -2.04 20.70
C ASP A 34 -8.20 -0.89 19.91
N TYR A 35 -8.14 -0.96 18.58
CA TYR A 35 -8.73 -0.01 17.65
C TYR A 35 -10.05 -0.55 17.09
N LEU A 36 -10.96 0.37 16.81
CA LEU A 36 -12.20 0.08 16.10
C LEU A 36 -12.47 1.21 15.12
N PHE A 37 -12.55 0.84 13.84
CA PHE A 37 -12.90 1.76 12.76
C PHE A 37 -14.34 1.50 12.33
N ILE A 38 -15.20 2.51 12.49
CA ILE A 38 -16.59 2.47 12.04
C ILE A 38 -16.72 3.32 10.77
N PRO A 39 -16.76 2.71 9.57
CA PRO A 39 -16.78 3.43 8.32
C PRO A 39 -18.15 4.09 8.08
N PHE A 40 -18.13 5.31 7.55
CA PHE A 40 -19.33 6.03 7.12
C PHE A 40 -19.21 6.60 5.71
N GLY A 41 -18.00 6.69 5.17
CA GLY A 41 -17.74 7.02 3.78
C GLY A 41 -16.50 6.29 3.27
N GLN A 42 -16.29 6.38 1.97
CA GLN A 42 -15.10 5.83 1.30
C GLN A 42 -14.62 6.78 0.20
N THR A 43 -13.36 6.64 -0.19
CA THR A 43 -12.84 7.24 -1.43
C THR A 43 -13.14 6.36 -2.62
N GLY A 44 -13.13 6.93 -3.84
CA GLY A 44 -13.16 6.13 -5.07
C GLY A 44 -11.94 5.19 -5.20
N GLY A 45 -10.85 5.51 -4.48
CA GLY A 45 -9.65 4.69 -4.36
C GLY A 45 -9.74 3.53 -3.38
N GLY A 46 -10.80 3.45 -2.56
CA GLY A 46 -11.01 2.35 -1.61
C GLY A 46 -10.55 2.62 -0.18
N ASP A 47 -10.13 3.85 0.15
CA ASP A 47 -9.86 4.27 1.53
C ASP A 47 -11.18 4.53 2.27
N TYR A 48 -11.17 4.43 3.61
CA TYR A 48 -12.39 4.56 4.41
C TYR A 48 -12.34 5.76 5.35
N TYR A 49 -13.36 6.61 5.29
CA TYR A 49 -13.63 7.62 6.31
C TYR A 49 -14.35 6.95 7.47
N CYS A 50 -13.72 6.96 8.65
CA CYS A 50 -14.16 6.20 9.80
C CYS A 50 -14.31 7.08 11.04
N PHE A 51 -15.31 6.79 11.87
CA PHE A 51 -15.24 7.14 13.29
C PHE A 51 -14.24 6.19 13.96
N PHE A 52 -13.17 6.76 14.51
CA PHE A 52 -12.09 6.00 15.13
C PHE A 52 -12.28 5.92 16.65
N TYR A 53 -12.21 4.70 17.19
CA TYR A 53 -12.25 4.45 18.63
C TYR A 53 -10.98 3.74 19.07
N ASP A 54 -10.22 4.39 19.95
CA ASP A 54 -9.10 3.80 20.67
C ASP A 54 -9.54 3.38 22.08
N LYS A 55 -9.50 2.08 22.38
CA LYS A 55 -9.84 1.55 23.71
C LYS A 55 -8.89 2.03 24.81
N ASN A 56 -7.64 2.34 24.46
CA ASN A 56 -6.62 2.81 25.39
C ASN A 56 -6.73 4.31 25.67
N ASN A 57 -7.34 5.08 24.77
CA ASN A 57 -7.56 6.52 24.90
C ASN A 57 -8.98 6.93 24.48
N PRO A 58 -10.02 6.55 25.25
CA PRO A 58 -11.41 6.81 24.87
C PRO A 58 -11.71 8.32 24.91
N LYS A 59 -12.09 8.88 23.75
CA LYS A 59 -12.63 10.24 23.63
C LYS A 59 -14.16 10.24 23.72
N LEU A 60 -14.74 11.35 24.17
CA LEU A 60 -16.21 11.51 24.25
C LEU A 60 -16.85 11.54 22.86
N GLU A 61 -16.21 12.26 21.93
CA GLU A 61 -16.51 12.25 20.51
C GLU A 61 -15.36 11.54 19.79
N PRO A 62 -15.63 10.51 18.98
CA PRO A 62 -14.59 9.83 18.22
C PRO A 62 -14.07 10.75 17.11
N PRO A 63 -12.74 10.85 16.92
CA PRO A 63 -12.18 11.58 15.78
C PRO A 63 -12.54 10.88 14.47
N ILE A 64 -12.49 11.64 13.39
CA ILE A 64 -12.64 11.14 12.03
C ILE A 64 -11.26 10.81 11.46
N ALA A 65 -11.08 9.54 11.10
CA ALA A 65 -9.86 9.03 10.49
C ALA A 65 -10.08 8.64 9.03
N LEU A 66 -9.05 8.81 8.21
CA LEU A 66 -8.91 8.16 6.91
C LEU A 66 -8.08 6.89 7.10
N LEU A 67 -8.71 5.74 6.90
CA LEU A 67 -8.05 4.44 6.91
C LEU A 67 -7.60 4.12 5.48
N HIS A 68 -6.28 4.14 5.24
CA HIS A 68 -5.70 3.85 3.94
C HIS A 68 -5.79 2.36 3.62
N HIS A 69 -6.19 2.04 2.40
CA HIS A 69 -6.38 0.66 1.95
C HIS A 69 -5.06 -0.01 1.51
N ASP A 70 -4.04 0.77 1.19
CA ASP A 70 -2.75 0.32 0.65
C ASP A 70 -1.55 0.62 1.57
N SER A 71 -1.82 1.13 2.77
CA SER A 71 -0.83 1.47 3.80
C SER A 71 -1.23 0.85 5.14
N ASP A 72 -0.27 0.69 6.05
CA ASP A 72 -0.46 0.32 7.45
C ASP A 72 -0.71 1.53 8.38
N GLU A 73 -0.77 2.72 7.79
CA GLU A 73 -1.04 3.98 8.48
C GLU A 73 -2.50 4.44 8.29
N ALA A 74 -3.01 5.15 9.29
CA ALA A 74 -4.25 5.90 9.23
C ALA A 74 -3.98 7.37 9.59
N GLU A 75 -4.78 8.28 9.05
CA GLU A 75 -4.66 9.72 9.29
C GLU A 75 -5.90 10.26 10.02
N ILE A 76 -5.72 10.94 11.15
CA ILE A 76 -6.78 11.74 11.79
C ILE A 76 -6.98 13.03 10.97
N LEU A 77 -8.16 13.14 10.36
CA LEU A 77 -8.56 14.31 9.58
C LEU A 77 -9.15 15.42 10.46
N ALA A 78 -9.88 15.04 11.51
CA ALA A 78 -10.56 15.95 12.42
C ALA A 78 -10.90 15.28 13.75
N ASP A 79 -10.88 16.03 14.85
CA ASP A 79 -11.32 15.52 16.17
C ASP A 79 -12.84 15.51 16.36
N THR A 80 -13.58 16.22 15.51
CA THR A 80 -15.04 16.30 15.57
C THR A 80 -15.66 16.10 14.20
N LEU A 81 -16.91 15.64 14.16
CA LEU A 81 -17.63 15.50 12.89
C LEU A 81 -17.86 16.86 12.21
N GLU A 82 -18.06 17.92 12.99
CA GLU A 82 -18.18 19.30 12.48
C GLU A 82 -16.89 19.76 11.77
N ASP A 83 -15.73 19.52 12.38
CA ASP A 83 -14.44 19.84 11.75
C ASP A 83 -14.18 19.01 10.49
N PHE A 84 -14.67 17.77 10.46
CA PHE A 84 -14.64 16.97 9.24
C PHE A 84 -15.51 17.56 8.14
N PHE A 85 -16.70 18.09 8.44
CA PHE A 85 -17.50 18.81 7.44
C PHE A 85 -16.74 20.01 6.86
N PHE A 86 -16.05 20.77 7.70
CA PHE A 86 -15.20 21.87 7.24
C PHE A 86 -14.05 21.37 6.35
N TYR A 87 -13.32 20.36 6.79
CA TYR A 87 -12.25 19.71 6.01
C TYR A 87 -12.74 19.26 4.63
N GLU A 88 -13.80 18.46 4.59
CA GLU A 88 -14.32 17.85 3.38
C GLU A 88 -14.92 18.89 2.43
N MET A 89 -15.56 19.94 2.97
CA MET A 89 -16.06 21.04 2.15
C MET A 89 -14.93 21.85 1.51
N LEU A 90 -13.76 22.00 2.14
CA LEU A 90 -12.60 22.62 1.48
C LEU A 90 -11.94 21.65 0.49
N SER A 91 -11.78 20.38 0.86
CA SER A 91 -11.16 19.35 0.03
C SER A 91 -11.92 19.16 -1.28
N SER A 92 -13.25 19.09 -1.23
CA SER A 92 -14.11 18.94 -2.42
C SER A 92 -14.02 20.06 -3.46
N VAL A 93 -13.45 21.22 -3.09
CA VAL A 93 -13.22 22.35 -4.00
C VAL A 93 -11.74 22.69 -4.20
N ASN A 94 -10.86 21.86 -3.64
CA ASN A 94 -9.43 21.78 -3.95
C ASN A 94 -9.22 20.68 -5.01
N ASP A 95 -8.41 20.94 -6.04
CA ASP A 95 -8.13 19.97 -7.12
C ASP A 95 -9.38 19.34 -7.79
N ILE A 96 -10.26 20.18 -8.32
CA ILE A 96 -11.47 19.79 -9.04
C ILE A 96 -11.13 19.25 -10.44
N TYR A 97 -11.16 17.92 -10.59
CA TYR A 97 -10.97 17.23 -11.87
C TYR A 97 -12.05 17.57 -12.91
N GLU A 98 -11.70 17.56 -14.20
CA GLU A 98 -12.61 17.94 -15.30
C GLU A 98 -13.87 17.08 -15.36
N ASP A 99 -13.75 15.78 -15.08
CA ASP A 99 -14.84 14.80 -15.14
C ASP A 99 -15.62 14.65 -13.81
N SER A 100 -15.23 15.39 -12.76
CA SER A 100 -15.90 15.35 -11.45
C SER A 100 -17.39 15.67 -11.56
N LEU A 101 -18.23 15.05 -10.70
CA LEU A 101 -19.68 15.23 -10.75
C LEU A 101 -20.10 16.71 -10.61
N VAL A 102 -19.36 17.48 -9.81
CA VAL A 102 -19.61 18.94 -9.66
C VAL A 102 -19.52 19.69 -10.98
N ARG A 103 -18.74 19.19 -11.95
CA ARG A 103 -18.58 19.76 -13.29
C ARG A 103 -19.41 19.07 -14.37
N SER A 104 -19.57 17.76 -14.28
CA SER A 104 -20.20 16.96 -15.34
C SER A 104 -21.72 16.89 -15.21
N GLU A 105 -22.28 17.05 -14.01
CA GLU A 105 -23.73 16.99 -13.78
C GLU A 105 -24.38 18.38 -13.69
N GLY A 106 -24.49 19.08 -14.81
CA GLY A 106 -25.22 20.35 -14.90
C GLY A 106 -24.32 21.59 -14.81
N ASP A 107 -24.82 22.67 -14.21
CA ASP A 107 -24.08 23.93 -14.08
C ASP A 107 -23.17 23.91 -12.86
N PHE A 108 -21.87 24.16 -13.08
CA PHE A 108 -20.87 24.15 -12.01
C PHE A 108 -21.19 25.11 -10.87
N GLN A 109 -21.64 26.34 -11.19
CA GLN A 109 -21.93 27.35 -10.17
C GLN A 109 -23.15 26.96 -9.35
N GLU A 110 -24.18 26.40 -9.99
CA GLU A 110 -25.34 25.83 -9.32
C GLU A 110 -24.93 24.67 -8.39
N ASN A 111 -24.05 23.78 -8.85
CA ASN A 111 -23.59 22.63 -8.09
C ASN A 111 -22.79 23.02 -6.84
N ILE A 112 -21.82 23.92 -6.95
CA ILE A 112 -21.08 24.41 -5.76
C ILE A 112 -22.00 25.15 -4.80
N THR A 113 -22.97 25.92 -5.30
CA THR A 113 -23.97 26.61 -4.47
C THR A 113 -24.85 25.61 -3.71
N ASN A 114 -25.24 24.51 -4.37
CA ASN A 114 -26.00 23.43 -3.77
C ASN A 114 -25.19 22.65 -2.73
N LEU A 115 -23.91 22.38 -3.00
CA LEU A 115 -23.00 21.75 -2.05
C LEU A 115 -22.85 22.60 -0.78
N LEU A 116 -22.55 23.90 -0.92
CA LEU A 116 -22.51 24.84 0.20
C LEU A 116 -23.82 24.82 0.99
N ARG A 117 -24.95 25.05 0.31
CA ARG A 117 -26.28 25.13 0.95
C ARG A 117 -26.66 23.87 1.74
N SER A 118 -26.26 22.70 1.26
CA SER A 118 -26.63 21.42 1.87
C SER A 118 -25.74 21.01 3.05
N HIS A 119 -24.50 21.50 3.12
CA HIS A 119 -23.52 21.05 4.13
C HIS A 119 -23.15 22.13 5.15
N LEU A 120 -23.22 23.42 4.78
CA LEU A 120 -22.96 24.54 5.68
C LEU A 120 -23.75 24.51 7.00
N PRO A 121 -25.00 24.00 7.07
CA PRO A 121 -25.71 23.86 8.36
C PRO A 121 -25.05 22.93 9.38
N TYR A 122 -24.12 22.05 8.97
CA TYR A 122 -23.36 21.18 9.87
C TYR A 122 -22.08 21.85 10.41
N VAL A 123 -21.76 23.06 9.95
CA VAL A 123 -20.62 23.86 10.41
C VAL A 123 -21.15 25.07 11.20
N THR A 124 -21.11 24.94 12.53
CA THR A 124 -21.66 25.91 13.49
C THR A 124 -20.63 26.94 13.95
N LYS A 125 -19.33 26.61 13.89
CA LYS A 125 -18.22 27.52 14.15
C LYS A 125 -18.25 28.68 13.16
N LYS A 126 -18.48 29.89 13.68
CA LYS A 126 -18.67 31.10 12.87
C LYS A 126 -17.50 31.37 11.91
N GLU A 127 -16.26 31.22 12.36
CA GLU A 127 -15.08 31.48 11.53
C GLU A 127 -14.99 30.51 10.35
N GLN A 128 -15.18 29.21 10.60
CA GLN A 128 -15.23 28.19 9.53
C GLN A 128 -16.38 28.45 8.56
N HIS A 129 -17.54 28.87 9.06
CA HIS A 129 -18.69 29.23 8.25
C HIS A 129 -18.38 30.39 7.28
N GLU A 130 -17.78 31.48 7.78
CA GLU A 130 -17.39 32.64 6.97
C GLU A 130 -16.34 32.28 5.91
N ILE A 131 -15.39 31.40 6.25
CA ILE A 131 -14.37 30.89 5.31
C ILE A 131 -15.03 30.08 4.19
N LEU A 132 -15.95 29.17 4.52
CA LEU A 132 -16.65 28.36 3.52
C LEU A 132 -17.48 29.23 2.57
N GLU A 133 -18.22 30.22 3.09
CA GLU A 133 -18.98 31.15 2.26
C GLU A 133 -18.06 31.96 1.32
N GLU A 134 -16.91 32.40 1.82
CA GLU A 134 -15.94 33.15 1.03
C GLU A 134 -15.33 32.25 -0.07
N VAL A 135 -14.79 31.08 0.27
CA VAL A 135 -14.17 30.15 -0.69
C VAL A 135 -15.16 29.72 -1.77
N TYR A 136 -16.39 29.37 -1.40
CA TYR A 136 -17.42 28.94 -2.35
C TYR A 136 -17.99 30.09 -3.23
N SER A 137 -17.69 31.34 -2.90
CA SER A 137 -18.03 32.50 -3.74
C SER A 137 -17.00 32.80 -4.83
N ARG A 138 -15.83 32.13 -4.78
CA ARG A 138 -14.72 32.34 -5.71
C ARG A 138 -15.00 31.72 -7.07
N LYS A 139 -14.19 32.12 -8.05
CA LYS A 139 -14.21 31.54 -9.39
C LYS A 139 -13.23 30.37 -9.46
N LEU A 140 -13.59 29.39 -10.28
CA LEU A 140 -12.67 28.33 -10.68
C LEU A 140 -11.38 28.95 -11.25
N THR A 141 -10.25 28.56 -10.67
CA THR A 141 -8.93 29.13 -10.95
C THR A 141 -7.94 28.02 -11.23
N ASP A 142 -7.03 28.25 -12.19
CA ASP A 142 -5.92 27.34 -12.49
C ASP A 142 -4.79 27.55 -11.47
N PHE A 143 -4.38 26.48 -10.81
CA PHE A 143 -3.24 26.39 -9.90
C PHE A 143 -2.15 25.49 -10.47
N THR A 144 -1.04 25.38 -9.75
CA THR A 144 0.12 24.62 -10.21
C THR A 144 0.81 23.90 -9.06
N ARG A 145 0.98 22.58 -9.19
CA ARG A 145 1.73 21.72 -8.29
C ARG A 145 3.09 21.38 -8.88
N VAL A 146 4.16 21.59 -8.10
CA VAL A 146 5.54 21.35 -8.53
C VAL A 146 6.07 20.08 -7.86
N PHE A 147 6.33 19.06 -8.67
CA PHE A 147 6.99 17.82 -8.27
C PHE A 147 8.47 17.83 -8.69
N PRO A 148 9.33 16.95 -8.13
CA PRO A 148 10.76 16.93 -8.47
C PRO A 148 11.08 16.84 -9.98
N ASN A 149 10.22 16.17 -10.76
CA ASN A 149 10.44 15.92 -12.19
C ASN A 149 9.29 16.42 -13.10
N SER A 150 8.26 17.07 -12.55
CA SER A 150 7.09 17.48 -13.33
C SER A 150 6.37 18.65 -12.69
N THR A 151 5.64 19.39 -13.50
CA THR A 151 4.70 20.41 -13.04
C THR A 151 3.33 20.02 -13.55
N GLN A 152 2.33 19.99 -12.66
CA GLN A 152 0.95 19.66 -12.99
C GLN A 152 0.08 20.88 -12.71
N SER A 153 -0.86 21.17 -13.61
CA SER A 153 -1.89 22.18 -13.38
C SER A 153 -3.17 21.50 -12.93
N TYR A 154 -3.86 22.12 -11.98
CA TYR A 154 -5.18 21.70 -11.51
C TYR A 154 -6.09 22.91 -11.39
N GLN A 155 -7.39 22.68 -11.28
CA GLN A 155 -8.38 23.75 -11.09
C GLN A 155 -9.00 23.65 -9.70
N GLY A 156 -9.31 24.77 -9.06
CA GLY A 156 -9.99 24.75 -7.76
C GLY A 156 -10.54 26.12 -7.40
N LEU A 157 -11.15 26.21 -6.22
CA LEU A 157 -11.54 27.49 -5.60
C LEU A 157 -10.47 28.01 -4.63
N LEU A 158 -9.52 27.15 -4.25
CA LEU A 158 -8.35 27.43 -3.41
C LEU A 158 -7.18 26.53 -3.83
N SER A 159 -5.95 26.96 -3.54
CA SER A 159 -4.75 26.17 -3.79
C SER A 159 -4.50 25.15 -2.67
N ASP A 160 -3.62 24.18 -2.92
CA ASP A 160 -3.14 23.19 -1.94
C ASP A 160 -2.56 23.89 -0.71
N GLU A 161 -1.73 24.92 -0.89
CA GLU A 161 -1.12 25.65 0.20
C GLU A 161 -2.15 26.38 1.07
N GLU A 162 -3.18 26.96 0.42
CA GLU A 162 -4.27 27.60 1.15
C GLU A 162 -5.14 26.58 1.87
N PHE A 163 -5.45 25.45 1.24
CA PHE A 163 -6.17 24.34 1.87
C PHE A 163 -5.44 23.85 3.12
N GLU A 164 -4.15 23.51 3.01
CA GLU A 164 -3.31 23.08 4.13
C GLU A 164 -3.28 24.13 5.24
N GLN A 165 -3.13 25.40 4.88
CA GLN A 165 -3.10 26.51 5.83
C GLN A 165 -4.43 26.64 6.60
N LEU A 166 -5.57 26.59 5.90
CA LEU A 166 -6.89 26.71 6.52
C LEU A 166 -7.19 25.52 7.43
N VAL A 167 -6.86 24.29 6.98
CA VAL A 167 -6.99 23.08 7.80
C VAL A 167 -6.13 23.20 9.06
N GLN A 168 -4.86 23.57 8.93
CA GLN A 168 -3.95 23.72 10.08
C GLN A 168 -4.41 24.80 11.08
N GLN A 169 -5.03 25.88 10.59
CA GLN A 169 -5.46 26.99 11.44
C GLN A 169 -6.78 26.73 12.16
N HIS A 170 -7.69 25.99 11.53
CA HIS A 170 -9.08 25.88 11.99
C HIS A 170 -9.49 24.48 12.43
N ILE A 171 -8.65 23.46 12.21
CA ILE A 171 -8.85 22.11 12.72
C ILE A 171 -7.72 21.81 13.71
N SER A 172 -8.10 21.61 14.96
CA SER A 172 -7.18 21.12 15.99
C SER A 172 -7.23 19.60 16.02
N ILE A 173 -6.06 18.97 16.05
CA ILE A 173 -5.90 17.52 16.21
C ILE A 173 -5.14 17.28 17.51
N ASP A 174 -5.81 16.64 18.45
CA ASP A 174 -5.28 16.19 19.72
C ASP A 174 -4.56 14.85 19.53
N GLY A 175 -3.23 14.89 19.46
CA GLY A 175 -2.37 13.71 19.37
C GLY A 175 -1.56 13.65 18.08
N GLU A 176 -1.18 12.44 17.68
CA GLU A 176 -0.50 12.20 16.41
C GLU A 176 -1.52 12.25 15.26
N LYS A 177 -1.20 13.00 14.20
CA LYS A 177 -2.04 13.09 13.00
C LYS A 177 -2.04 11.78 12.22
N THR A 178 -0.92 11.07 12.17
CA THR A 178 -0.76 9.81 11.45
C THR A 178 -0.24 8.76 12.42
N PHE A 179 -0.80 7.55 12.36
CA PHE A 179 -0.41 6.45 13.23
C PHE A 179 -0.55 5.11 12.51
N VAL A 180 0.30 4.14 12.87
CA VAL A 180 0.19 2.76 12.39
C VAL A 180 -0.99 2.09 13.08
N TYR A 181 -1.94 1.56 12.30
CA TYR A 181 -3.15 0.93 12.83
C TYR A 181 -3.03 -0.59 12.95
N MET A 182 -2.03 -1.19 12.29
CA MET A 182 -1.77 -2.62 12.37
C MET A 182 -1.04 -3.00 13.65
N ILE A 183 -1.23 -4.24 14.11
CA ILE A 183 -0.28 -4.83 15.05
C ILE A 183 1.00 -5.10 14.26
N GLU A 184 2.16 -4.72 14.79
CA GLU A 184 3.43 -5.37 14.42
C GLU A 184 3.31 -6.85 14.78
N ASN A 185 2.73 -7.64 13.89
CA ASN A 185 3.03 -9.06 13.90
C ASN A 185 4.52 -9.11 13.60
N GLU A 186 5.32 -9.65 14.53
CA GLU A 186 6.62 -10.19 14.15
C GLU A 186 6.34 -11.00 12.90
N VAL A 187 6.80 -10.51 11.75
CA VAL A 187 6.77 -11.31 10.54
C VAL A 187 7.55 -12.54 10.97
N GLU A 188 6.86 -13.65 11.21
CA GLU A 188 7.52 -14.94 11.33
C GLU A 188 8.29 -15.04 10.03
N SER A 189 9.57 -14.67 10.08
CA SER A 189 10.41 -14.66 8.90
C SER A 189 10.26 -16.06 8.39
N THR A 190 9.63 -16.24 7.23
CA THR A 190 9.44 -17.57 6.68
C THR A 190 10.81 -18.22 6.74
N PRO A 191 11.02 -19.23 7.61
CA PRO A 191 12.37 -19.62 7.95
C PRO A 191 13.04 -19.98 6.65
N PRO A 192 14.18 -19.34 6.32
CA PRO A 192 14.67 -19.40 4.97
C PRO A 192 14.91 -20.88 4.62
N ARG A 193 14.18 -21.36 3.61
CA ARG A 193 14.17 -22.77 3.18
C ARG A 193 15.40 -23.07 2.35
N TYR A 194 16.59 -22.89 2.93
CA TYR A 194 17.83 -23.37 2.34
C TYR A 194 18.39 -24.57 3.11
N ILE A 195 19.07 -25.43 2.36
CA ILE A 195 19.88 -26.52 2.86
C ILE A 195 21.32 -26.13 2.54
N ASP A 196 22.11 -25.84 3.57
CA ASP A 196 23.54 -25.61 3.41
C ASP A 196 24.25 -26.95 3.32
N GLY A 197 25.21 -27.06 2.41
CA GLY A 197 25.94 -28.31 2.22
C GLY A 197 26.94 -28.27 1.09
N THR A 198 27.78 -29.30 1.02
CA THR A 198 28.79 -29.46 -0.02
C THR A 198 28.37 -30.54 -1.01
N LEU A 199 28.31 -30.18 -2.29
CA LEU A 199 28.14 -31.12 -3.40
C LEU A 199 29.51 -31.64 -3.86
N TYR A 200 29.74 -32.94 -3.69
CA TYR A 200 30.92 -33.63 -4.21
C TYR A 200 30.60 -34.30 -5.54
N VAL A 201 31.43 -34.01 -6.56
CA VAL A 201 31.39 -34.67 -7.86
C VAL A 201 32.72 -35.38 -8.08
N ARG A 202 32.70 -36.71 -8.02
CA ARG A 202 33.89 -37.55 -8.25
C ARG A 202 33.80 -38.20 -9.61
N VAL A 203 34.88 -38.13 -10.38
CA VAL A 203 35.00 -38.79 -11.69
C VAL A 203 36.22 -39.69 -11.71
N SER A 204 36.04 -40.96 -12.04
CA SER A 204 37.15 -41.92 -12.10
C SER A 204 36.90 -43.01 -13.16
N PRO A 205 37.80 -43.18 -14.16
CA PRO A 205 39.05 -42.44 -14.38
C PRO A 205 38.81 -41.00 -14.88
N ILE A 206 39.86 -40.18 -14.91
CA ILE A 206 39.80 -38.80 -15.42
C ILE A 206 39.31 -38.83 -16.88
N PRO A 207 38.24 -38.11 -17.23
CA PRO A 207 37.68 -38.13 -18.57
C PRO A 207 38.61 -37.43 -19.57
N ALA A 208 38.61 -37.90 -20.82
CA ALA A 208 39.31 -37.22 -21.90
C ALA A 208 38.63 -35.87 -22.23
N LYS A 209 39.36 -34.91 -22.80
CA LYS A 209 38.83 -33.56 -23.10
C LYS A 209 37.62 -33.53 -24.06
N ASN A 210 37.41 -34.60 -24.83
CA ASN A 210 36.32 -34.80 -25.77
C ASN A 210 35.26 -35.80 -25.27
N ASP A 211 35.33 -36.17 -24.00
CA ASP A 211 34.36 -37.05 -23.36
C ASP A 211 33.07 -36.27 -23.02
N LYS A 212 31.92 -36.91 -23.17
CA LYS A 212 30.61 -36.35 -22.80
C LYS A 212 30.53 -35.99 -21.31
N VAL A 213 31.30 -36.67 -20.46
CA VAL A 213 31.43 -36.30 -19.03
C VAL A 213 32.03 -34.91 -18.88
N TYR A 214 33.01 -34.54 -19.71
CA TYR A 214 33.67 -33.24 -19.65
C TYR A 214 32.71 -32.10 -20.06
N ASP A 215 31.83 -32.35 -21.04
CA ASP A 215 30.80 -31.40 -21.44
C ASP A 215 29.71 -31.24 -20.37
N ALA A 216 29.30 -32.33 -19.73
CA ALA A 216 28.34 -32.30 -18.62
C ALA A 216 28.89 -31.55 -17.39
N LEU A 217 30.19 -31.71 -17.08
CA LEU A 217 30.85 -30.96 -16.00
C LEU A 217 30.94 -29.46 -16.31
N LYS A 218 31.20 -29.08 -17.56
CA LYS A 218 31.18 -27.66 -17.98
C LYS A 218 29.80 -27.04 -17.83
N ALA A 219 28.73 -27.80 -18.11
CA ALA A 219 27.37 -27.32 -17.99
C ALA A 219 26.98 -26.93 -16.54
N LEU A 220 27.66 -27.45 -15.52
CA LEU A 220 27.48 -27.02 -14.13
C LEU A 220 27.87 -25.55 -13.89
N ASN A 221 28.71 -24.95 -14.73
CA ASN A 221 29.08 -23.55 -14.62
C ASN A 221 27.95 -22.64 -15.12
N TRP A 222 26.91 -22.51 -14.29
CA TRP A 222 25.69 -21.77 -14.61
C TRP A 222 25.93 -20.30 -14.95
N ARG A 223 27.02 -19.69 -14.45
CA ARG A 223 27.39 -18.29 -14.74
C ARG A 223 27.70 -18.04 -16.21
N GLN A 224 27.92 -19.09 -17.00
CA GLN A 224 28.13 -18.98 -18.45
C GLN A 224 26.85 -19.17 -19.26
N ASN A 225 25.72 -19.47 -18.60
CA ASN A 225 24.43 -19.59 -19.27
C ASN A 225 23.68 -18.26 -19.25
N LYS A 226 23.68 -17.58 -20.40
CA LYS A 226 23.07 -16.26 -20.57
C LYS A 226 21.57 -16.22 -20.19
N ALA A 227 20.82 -17.29 -20.49
CA ALA A 227 19.40 -17.35 -20.15
C ALA A 227 19.15 -17.41 -18.64
N VAL A 228 20.08 -17.99 -17.88
CA VAL A 228 20.02 -18.02 -16.41
C VAL A 228 20.43 -16.66 -15.84
N THR A 229 21.49 -16.05 -16.37
CA THR A 229 21.98 -14.74 -15.87
C THR A 229 21.03 -13.59 -16.18
N ASP A 230 20.46 -13.53 -17.39
CA ASP A 230 19.53 -12.46 -17.79
C ASP A 230 18.23 -12.50 -16.97
N ARG A 231 17.76 -13.72 -16.65
CA ARG A 231 16.59 -13.91 -15.78
C ARG A 231 16.89 -13.55 -14.33
N LEU A 232 18.06 -13.90 -13.80
CA LEU A 232 18.50 -13.48 -12.46
C LEU A 232 18.59 -11.94 -12.34
N GLU A 233 19.07 -11.26 -13.39
CA GLU A 233 19.15 -9.80 -13.40
C GLU A 233 17.76 -9.15 -13.46
N TYR A 234 16.86 -9.68 -14.31
CA TYR A 234 15.47 -9.24 -14.35
C TYR A 234 14.77 -9.44 -13.01
N SER A 235 14.94 -10.59 -12.37
CA SER A 235 14.33 -10.89 -11.09
C SER A 235 14.88 -10.03 -9.94
N LYS A 236 16.18 -9.71 -9.93
CA LYS A 236 16.74 -8.72 -8.98
C LYS A 236 16.11 -7.33 -9.12
N LYS A 237 15.75 -6.93 -10.34
CA LYS A 237 15.03 -5.68 -10.58
C LYS A 237 13.58 -5.75 -10.09
N MET A 238 12.95 -6.91 -10.17
CA MET A 238 11.57 -7.13 -9.69
C MET A 238 11.45 -7.29 -8.16
N GLN A 239 12.52 -7.68 -7.46
CA GLN A 239 12.55 -7.70 -5.98
C GLN A 239 12.34 -6.33 -5.34
N LEU A 240 12.55 -5.23 -6.08
CA LEU A 240 12.24 -3.89 -5.61
C LEU A 240 10.73 -3.62 -5.54
N TYR A 241 9.89 -4.48 -6.14
CA TYR A 241 8.47 -4.24 -6.36
C TYR A 241 7.54 -5.31 -5.77
N TYR A 242 8.05 -6.49 -5.40
CA TYR A 242 7.24 -7.56 -4.80
C TYR A 242 7.85 -8.01 -3.49
N ASN A 243 7.10 -7.80 -2.40
CA ASN A 243 7.38 -8.41 -1.11
C ASN A 243 7.05 -9.92 -1.17
N ASP A 244 7.72 -10.72 -0.34
CA ASP A 244 7.86 -12.19 -0.46
C ASP A 244 6.54 -13.02 -0.45
N GLN A 245 5.37 -12.38 -0.36
CA GLN A 245 4.05 -13.01 -0.28
C GLN A 245 3.56 -13.68 -1.58
N TYR A 246 4.00 -13.25 -2.76
CA TYR A 246 3.56 -13.83 -4.04
C TYR A 246 4.63 -14.68 -4.73
N GLY A 247 5.52 -15.28 -3.93
CA GLY A 247 6.64 -16.08 -4.41
C GLY A 247 6.22 -17.23 -5.34
N VAL A 248 6.38 -17.02 -6.65
CA VAL A 248 6.71 -18.15 -7.51
C VAL A 248 8.03 -18.71 -6.97
N PRO A 249 8.15 -20.01 -6.65
CA PRO A 249 9.29 -20.49 -5.89
C PRO A 249 10.56 -20.25 -6.70
N TRP A 250 11.34 -19.26 -6.29
CA TRP A 250 12.69 -18.97 -6.79
C TRP A 250 13.55 -20.24 -6.88
N GLU A 251 13.27 -21.14 -5.94
CA GLU A 251 13.68 -22.53 -5.80
C GLU A 251 13.48 -23.32 -7.10
N GLU A 252 12.30 -23.35 -7.72
CA GLU A 252 12.04 -24.17 -8.92
C GLU A 252 12.88 -23.72 -10.12
N TYR A 253 13.15 -22.42 -10.28
CA TYR A 253 13.84 -21.91 -11.47
C TYR A 253 15.36 -22.10 -11.43
N ILE A 254 15.99 -21.77 -10.30
CA ILE A 254 17.44 -21.91 -10.13
C ILE A 254 17.80 -23.36 -9.80
N LEU A 255 17.07 -23.99 -8.85
CA LEU A 255 17.31 -25.38 -8.52
C LEU A 255 16.87 -26.29 -9.66
N GLY A 256 15.83 -25.97 -10.44
CA GLY A 256 15.43 -26.78 -11.58
C GLY A 256 16.55 -26.93 -12.61
N ALA A 257 17.13 -25.81 -13.06
CA ALA A 257 18.24 -25.82 -14.02
C ALA A 257 19.51 -26.50 -13.46
N PHE A 258 19.75 -26.41 -12.15
CA PHE A 258 20.89 -27.06 -11.49
C PHE A 258 20.65 -28.56 -11.28
N LYS A 259 19.44 -28.94 -10.86
CA LYS A 259 18.99 -30.32 -10.62
C LYS A 259 19.01 -31.13 -11.90
N GLU A 260 18.48 -30.61 -13.00
CA GLU A 260 18.55 -31.29 -14.30
C GLU A 260 19.99 -31.62 -14.71
N ARG A 261 20.93 -30.70 -14.49
CA ARG A 261 22.35 -30.90 -14.84
C ARG A 261 23.05 -31.90 -13.90
N ILE A 262 22.68 -31.91 -12.62
CA ILE A 262 23.13 -32.94 -11.68
C ILE A 262 22.59 -34.32 -12.09
N GLU A 263 21.33 -34.42 -12.48
CA GLU A 263 20.73 -35.66 -12.94
C GLU A 263 21.36 -36.17 -14.24
N GLU A 264 21.71 -35.28 -15.18
CA GLU A 264 22.51 -35.66 -16.36
C GLU A 264 23.89 -36.21 -15.99
N LEU A 265 24.57 -35.62 -14.99
CA LEU A 265 25.86 -36.12 -14.52
C LEU A 265 25.78 -37.51 -13.89
N LYS A 266 24.69 -37.80 -13.18
CA LYS A 266 24.46 -39.13 -12.56
C LYS A 266 24.27 -40.25 -13.58
N LYS A 267 23.98 -39.94 -14.85
CA LYS A 267 23.82 -40.96 -15.91
C LYS A 267 25.14 -41.59 -16.33
N PHE A 268 26.27 -40.97 -15.99
CA PHE A 268 27.59 -41.48 -16.35
C PHE A 268 28.09 -42.49 -15.32
N PRO A 269 28.45 -43.73 -15.72
CA PRO A 269 28.82 -44.81 -14.79
C PRO A 269 30.13 -44.56 -14.05
N ASN A 270 30.97 -43.65 -14.56
CA ASN A 270 32.24 -43.24 -13.97
C ASN A 270 32.14 -41.96 -13.13
N VAL A 271 30.93 -41.44 -12.92
CA VAL A 271 30.65 -40.25 -12.12
C VAL A 271 29.89 -40.64 -10.88
N THR A 272 30.30 -40.11 -9.73
CA THR A 272 29.58 -40.21 -8.47
C THR A 272 29.29 -38.82 -7.96
N VAL A 273 28.03 -38.55 -7.63
CA VAL A 273 27.58 -37.28 -7.08
C VAL A 273 27.00 -37.52 -5.68
N THR A 274 27.53 -36.83 -4.68
CA THR A 274 27.03 -36.89 -3.29
C THR A 274 26.85 -35.48 -2.75
N PHE A 275 25.84 -35.28 -1.91
CA PHE A 275 25.61 -34.02 -1.21
C PHE A 275 25.70 -34.28 0.28
N GLU A 276 26.56 -33.53 0.97
CA GLU A 276 26.71 -33.58 2.42
C GLU A 276 26.15 -32.28 3.00
N GLU A 277 25.08 -32.38 3.78
CA GLU A 277 24.46 -31.25 4.45
C GLU A 277 25.32 -30.77 5.64
N GLU A 278 25.44 -29.46 5.83
CA GLU A 278 26.09 -28.89 7.02
C GLU A 278 25.14 -29.02 8.22
N ASN A 279 25.56 -29.73 9.27
CA ASN A 279 24.74 -29.92 10.48
C ASN A 279 24.38 -28.58 11.14
N LYS A 280 23.08 -28.29 11.29
CA LYS A 280 22.52 -27.09 11.96
C LYS A 280 22.69 -27.05 13.49
N ASP A 281 23.60 -27.82 14.09
CA ASP A 281 23.78 -27.86 15.55
C ASP A 281 24.63 -26.73 16.14
N ASN A 282 25.12 -25.77 15.32
CA ASN A 282 25.92 -24.65 15.81
C ASN A 282 25.28 -23.26 15.67
N ALA A 283 24.00 -23.16 15.27
CA ALA A 283 23.31 -21.88 15.05
C ALA A 283 22.37 -21.45 16.21
N GLN A 284 22.72 -21.79 17.46
CA GLN A 284 22.20 -21.09 18.64
C GLN A 284 23.37 -20.57 19.47
N LYS A 285 24.04 -19.54 18.97
CA LYS A 285 24.82 -18.59 19.78
C LYS A 285 25.13 -17.34 18.95
N LEU A 286 24.11 -16.50 18.84
CA LEU A 286 24.07 -15.03 18.90
C LEU A 286 22.85 -14.54 18.13
#